data_AF-A0A3M2MAP2-F1
#
_entry.id   AF-A0A3M2MAP2-F1
#
_cell.length_a   1.000
_cell.length_b   1.000
_cell.length_c   1.000
_cell.angle_alpha   90.00
_cell.angle_beta   90.00
_cell.angle_gamma   90.00
#
_symmetry.space_group_name_H-M   'P 1'
#
loop_
_entity.id
_entity.type
_entity.pdbx_description
1 polymer ?
#
loop_
_entity_poly.entity_id
_entity_poly.type
_entity_poly.pdbx_seq_one_letter_code
_entity_poly.pdbx_strand_id
1 'polypeptide(L)' 'MLGVTTEHVPFLCPRGHRLGPGRVIVGWSPCGCPPCLERGRGLRGHRTYLCLACKDEHVTTMCYLPPHLPGADAAHRWP' A
#
# COMPACT_ATOMS: atom_id res chain seq x y z
N MET A 1 -17.06 -21.62 -6.15
CA MET A 1 -16.97 -20.68 -5.01
C MET A 1 -16.16 -19.48 -5.46
N LEU A 2 -16.80 -18.35 -5.76
CA LEU A 2 -16.09 -17.12 -6.10
C LEU A 2 -15.62 -16.51 -4.77
N GLY A 3 -14.32 -16.63 -4.49
CA GLY A 3 -13.70 -16.07 -3.30
C GLY A 3 -13.79 -14.55 -3.36
N VAL A 4 -14.71 -13.98 -2.59
CA VAL A 4 -14.70 -12.55 -2.29
C VAL A 4 -13.58 -12.34 -1.28
N THR A 5 -12.35 -12.21 -1.76
CA THR A 5 -11.32 -11.55 -0.96
C THR A 5 -11.65 -10.07 -1.03
N THR A 6 -12.48 -9.59 -0.10
CA THR A 6 -12.60 -8.15 0.14
C THR A 6 -11.24 -7.68 0.65
N GLU A 7 -10.29 -7.46 -0.27
CA GLU A 7 -9.04 -6.78 0.02
C GLU A 7 -9.48 -5.42 0.57
N HIS A 8 -9.32 -5.22 1.88
CA HIS A 8 -9.88 -4.06 2.56
C HIS A 8 -9.14 -2.81 2.07
N VAL A 9 -9.73 -2.12 1.10
CA VAL A 9 -9.21 -0.87 0.56
C VAL A 9 -9.27 0.17 1.68
N PRO A 10 -8.17 0.90 1.97
CA PRO A 10 -8.23 1.95 2.97
C PRO A 10 -9.18 3.05 2.48
N PHE A 11 -10.21 3.38 3.28
CA PHE A 11 -11.11 4.49 3.00
C PHE A 11 -10.49 5.85 3.31
N LEU A 12 -9.47 5.88 4.18
CA LEU A 12 -8.73 7.08 4.57
C LEU A 12 -7.23 6.85 4.38
N CYS A 13 -6.50 7.89 3.99
CA CYS A 13 -5.03 7.88 4.09
C CYS A 13 -4.59 8.06 5.56
N PRO A 14 -3.32 7.78 5.90
CA PRO A 14 -2.74 7.99 7.24
C PRO A 14 -2.93 9.39 7.81
N ARG A 15 -3.17 10.39 6.95
CA ARG A 15 -3.45 11.78 7.33
C ARG A 15 -4.94 12.14 7.39
N GLY A 16 -5.84 11.17 7.18
CA GLY A 16 -7.29 11.37 7.32
C GLY A 16 -8.04 11.82 6.06
N HIS A 17 -7.37 11.96 4.90
CA HIS A 17 -8.07 12.26 3.65
C HIS A 17 -8.83 11.05 3.12
N ARG A 18 -10.05 11.26 2.60
CA ARG A 18 -10.82 10.21 1.94
C ARG A 18 -10.13 9.72 0.66
N LEU A 19 -9.98 8.41 0.56
CA LEU A 19 -9.53 7.72 -0.63
C LEU A 19 -10.76 7.19 -1.38
N GLY A 20 -10.81 7.47 -2.68
CA GLY A 20 -11.95 7.16 -3.54
C GLY A 20 -11.67 7.56 -4.99
N PRO A 21 -12.63 7.35 -5.92
CA PRO A 21 -12.47 7.70 -7.32
C PRO A 21 -11.97 9.14 -7.50
N GLY A 22 -10.91 9.32 -8.29
CA GLY A 22 -10.27 10.62 -8.53
C GLY A 22 -9.47 11.21 -7.35
N ARG A 23 -9.44 10.54 -6.19
CA ARG A 23 -8.71 10.98 -4.98
C ARG A 23 -7.53 10.08 -4.62
N VAL A 24 -7.42 8.93 -5.29
CA VAL A 24 -6.36 7.93 -5.05
C VAL A 24 -5.81 7.40 -6.37
N ILE A 25 -4.50 7.22 -6.46
CA ILE A 25 -3.87 6.39 -7.48
C ILE A 25 -3.64 5.01 -6.86
N VAL A 26 -4.27 3.99 -7.42
CA VAL A 26 -4.06 2.59 -7.04
C VAL A 26 -2.98 2.01 -7.94
N GLY A 27 -1.95 1.44 -7.34
CA GLY A 27 -0.83 0.85 -8.07
C GLY A 27 -0.35 -0.45 -7.45
N TRP A 28 0.84 -0.86 -7.88
CA TRP A 28 1.55 -1.99 -7.34
C TRP A 28 3.04 -1.66 -7.26
N SER A 29 3.70 -2.11 -6.20
CA SER A 29 5.14 -1.95 -5.99
C SER A 29 5.78 -3.29 -5.62
N PRO A 30 6.86 -3.72 -6.31
CA PRO A 30 7.56 -4.95 -5.96
C PRO A 30 8.20 -4.81 -4.58
N CYS A 31 8.10 -5.86 -3.75
CA CYS A 31 8.71 -5.84 -2.43
C CYS A 31 9.11 -7.23 -1.95
N GLY A 32 10.24 -7.30 -1.26
CA GLY A 32 10.79 -8.49 -0.62
C GLY A 32 10.62 -8.53 0.90
N CYS A 33 9.74 -7.71 1.49
CA CYS A 33 9.45 -7.80 2.92
C CYS A 33 8.76 -9.13 3.28
N PRO A 34 8.85 -9.59 4.55
CA PRO A 34 8.27 -10.87 4.96
C PRO A 34 6.80 -11.07 4.51
N PRO A 35 5.88 -10.08 4.70
CA PRO A 35 4.48 -10.23 4.25
C PRO A 35 4.30 -10.46 2.75
N CYS A 36 5.25 -10.01 1.92
CA CYS A 36 5.20 -10.18 0.47
C CYS A 36 5.86 -11.48 0.03
N LEU A 37 6.91 -11.93 0.72
CA LEU A 37 7.61 -13.18 0.44
C LEU A 37 6.77 -14.42 0.78
N GLU A 38 5.94 -14.31 1.81
CA GLU A 38 4.98 -15.34 2.22
C GLU A 38 3.84 -15.53 1.21
N ARG A 39 3.64 -14.59 0.26
CA ARG A 39 2.65 -14.71 -0.81
C ARG A 39 3.16 -15.64 -1.93
N GLY A 40 2.21 -16.23 -2.66
CA GLY A 40 2.50 -17.08 -3.81
C GLY A 40 3.34 -16.39 -4.89
N ARG A 41 3.98 -17.19 -5.76
CA ARG A 41 4.71 -16.68 -6.93
C ARG A 41 3.79 -15.81 -7.79
N GLY A 42 4.31 -14.67 -8.25
CA GLY A 42 3.53 -13.67 -9.01
C GLY A 42 2.76 -12.66 -8.14
N LEU A 43 2.68 -12.86 -6.82
CA LEU A 43 1.98 -11.97 -5.88
C LEU A 43 2.93 -11.22 -4.93
N ARG A 44 4.24 -11.28 -5.20
CA ARG A 44 5.29 -10.69 -4.35
C ARG A 44 5.39 -9.18 -4.55
N GLY A 45 4.69 -8.45 -3.70
CA GLY A 45 4.72 -6.99 -3.66
C GLY A 45 3.52 -6.45 -2.92
N HIS A 46 3.40 -5.13 -2.96
CA HIS A 46 2.33 -4.39 -2.33
C HIS A 46 1.41 -3.81 -3.37
N ARG A 47 0.12 -3.92 -3.15
CA ARG A 47 -0.84 -2.99 -3.72
C ARG A 47 -0.66 -1.64 -3.04
N THR A 48 -0.57 -0.57 -3.80
CA THR A 48 -0.29 0.78 -3.29
C THR A 48 -1.48 1.72 -3.48
N TYR A 49 -1.64 2.67 -2.56
CA TYR A 49 -2.68 3.68 -2.59
C TYR A 49 -2.06 5.05 -2.30
N LEU A 50 -1.81 5.82 -3.35
CA LEU A 50 -1.26 7.18 -3.24
C LEU A 50 -2.40 8.19 -3.09
N CYS A 51 -2.38 8.96 -2.00
CA CYS A 51 -3.37 10.01 -1.75
C CYS A 51 -3.08 11.26 -2.61
N LEU A 52 -4.02 11.63 -3.48
CA LEU A 52 -3.86 12.82 -4.31
C LEU A 52 -4.07 14.13 -3.54
N ALA A 53 -4.93 14.14 -2.51
CA ALA A 53 -5.08 15.32 -1.66
C ALA A 53 -3.77 15.65 -0.90
N CYS A 54 -3.07 14.62 -0.37
CA CYS A 54 -1.75 14.86 0.21
C CYS A 54 -0.77 15.39 -0.84
N LYS A 55 -0.82 14.85 -2.07
CA LYS A 55 0.05 15.31 -3.17
C LYS A 55 -0.20 16.78 -3.51
N ASP A 56 -1.46 17.21 -3.54
CA ASP A 56 -1.85 18.62 -3.77
C ASP A 56 -1.34 19.53 -2.65
N GLU A 57 -1.21 18.99 -1.43
CA GLU A 57 -0.58 19.66 -0.28
C GLU A 57 0.95 19.49 -0.24
N HIS A 58 1.55 19.04 -1.34
CA HIS A 58 2.99 18.82 -1.48
C HIS A 58 3.58 17.77 -0.51
N VAL A 59 2.77 16.81 -0.04
CA VAL A 59 3.20 15.67 0.78
C VAL A 59 2.89 14.35 0.07
N THR A 60 3.87 13.47 -0.02
CA THR A 60 3.60 12.11 -0.53
C THR A 60 3.14 11.23 0.62
N THR A 61 1.92 10.71 0.51
CA THR A 61 1.39 9.72 1.47
C THR A 61 0.88 8.51 0.71
N MET A 62 1.41 7.33 1.04
CA MET A 62 1.10 6.07 0.37
C MET A 62 0.77 4.99 1.40
N CYS A 63 -0.29 4.23 1.15
CA CYS A 63 -0.59 3.00 1.90
C CYS A 63 -0.13 1.77 1.11
N TYR A 64 0.31 0.73 1.81
CA TYR A 64 0.71 -0.56 1.24
C TYR A 64 -0.18 -1.69 1.76
N LEU A 65 -0.63 -2.57 0.86
CA LEU A 65 -1.32 -3.82 1.20
C LEU A 65 -0.59 -5.04 0.59
N PRO A 66 -0.12 -6.01 1.38
CA PRO A 66 -0.09 -6.00 2.86
C PRO A 66 0.76 -4.84 3.41
N PRO A 67 0.67 -4.49 4.71
CA PRO A 67 1.55 -3.49 5.31
C PRO A 67 3.01 -3.81 5.05
N HIS A 68 3.80 -2.80 4.68
CA HIS A 68 5.24 -2.98 4.55
C HIS A 68 5.85 -3.13 5.95
N LEU A 69 6.56 -4.23 6.16
CA LEU A 69 7.34 -4.47 7.37
C LEU A 69 8.82 -4.48 6.97
N PRO A 70 9.63 -3.50 7.40
CA PRO A 70 11.05 -3.54 7.12
C PRO A 70 11.63 -4.83 7.70
N GLY A 71 12.44 -5.53 6.91
CA GLY A 71 13.21 -6.68 7.43
C GLY A 71 14.10 -6.23 8.58
N ALA A 72 14.45 -7.16 9.48
CA ALA A 72 15.30 -6.86 10.64
C ALA A 72 16.62 -6.13 10.26
N ASP A 73 17.14 -6.41 9.06
CA ASP A 73 18.37 -5.83 8.51
C ASP A 73 18.14 -4.76 7.42
N ALA A 74 16.92 -4.24 7.27
CA ALA A 74 16.65 -3.20 6.29
C ALA A 74 17.34 -1.89 6.71
N ALA A 75 18.46 -1.56 6.06
CA ALA A 75 19.24 -0.33 6.25
C ALA A 75 18.45 0.97 5.97
N HIS A 76 17.20 0.85 5.49
CA HIS A 76 16.29 1.98 5.29
C HIS A 76 14.90 1.63 5.79
N ARG A 77 14.42 2.38 6.78
CA ARG A 77 13.01 2.44 7.19
C ARG A 77 12.35 3.56 6.42
N TRP A 78 11.40 3.24 5.55
CA TRP A 78 10.48 4.25 5.05
C TRP A 78 9.52 4.63 6.21
N PRO A 79 9.37 5.92 6.54
CA PRO A 79 8.38 6.36 7.54
C PRO A 79 6.95 6.10 7.09
#